data_AF-F8C0R6-F1
#
_entry.id   AF-F8C0R6-F1
#
_cell.length_a   1.000
_cell.length_b   1.000
_cell.length_c   1.000
_cell.angle_alpha   90.00
_cell.angle_beta   90.00
_cell.angle_gamma   90.00
#
_symmetry.space_group_name_H-M   'P 1'
#
loop_
_entity.id
_entity.type
_entity.pdbx_description
1 polymer ?
#
loop_
_entity_poly.entity_id
_entity_poly.type
_entity_poly.pdbx_seq_one_letter_code
_entity_poly.pdbx_strand_id
1 'polypeptide(L)'
;MFGSLATMTAAQADQCDMLGLDLSQRTNAVVERKVNVLTVKHPWVGSAGVSYCATAKPGFDATIDTAYPQGTFFDFIGAAGSIVVKARPQKLRDAAVKCTRLALKDPDGLHHLDSLGLELTCNAKSGANGFVTVLITRKTAS
;
A
#
# COMPACT_ATOMS: atom_id res chain seq x y z
N MET A 1 32.09 43.89 7.92
CA MET A 1 31.43 43.35 6.71
C MET A 1 32.32 42.21 6.25
N PHE A 2 31.92 40.93 6.18
CA PHE A 2 30.76 40.35 5.51
C PHE A 2 30.29 39.10 6.28
N GLY A 3 29.00 39.01 6.59
CA GLY A 3 28.38 37.78 7.07
C GLY A 3 27.89 36.98 5.87
N SER A 4 28.53 35.84 5.59
CA SER A 4 28.05 34.89 4.58
C SER A 4 26.78 34.22 5.09
N LEU A 5 25.63 34.66 4.57
CA LEU A 5 24.37 33.94 4.68
C LEU A 5 24.52 32.65 3.88
N ALA A 6 24.77 31.54 4.58
CA ALA A 6 24.63 30.22 4.02
C ALA A 6 23.15 30.06 3.58
N THR A 7 22.92 30.13 2.27
CA THR A 7 21.65 29.72 1.68
C THR A 7 21.48 28.23 1.97
N MET A 8 20.76 27.91 3.04
CA MET A 8 20.25 26.56 3.24
C MET A 8 19.36 26.25 2.04
N THR A 9 19.87 25.47 1.10
CA THR A 9 19.05 24.87 0.06
C THR A 9 18.07 23.96 0.79
N ALA A 10 16.79 24.33 0.80
CA ALA A 10 15.74 23.42 1.21
C ALA A 10 15.88 22.19 0.31
N ALA A 11 16.31 21.06 0.89
CA ALA A 11 16.31 19.79 0.19
C ALA A 11 14.85 19.56 -0.23
N GLN A 12 14.59 19.68 -1.54
CA GLN A 12 13.26 19.51 -2.07
C GLN A 12 12.89 18.04 -1.82
N ALA A 13 12.00 17.81 -0.85
CA ALA A 13 11.50 16.48 -0.56
C ALA A 13 10.96 15.89 -1.86
N ASP A 14 11.49 14.75 -2.27
CA ASP A 14 11.06 14.15 -3.53
C ASP A 14 9.66 13.52 -3.38
N GLN A 15 9.12 13.03 -4.49
CA GLN A 15 7.77 12.47 -4.52
C GLN A 15 7.57 11.31 -3.52
N CYS A 16 8.62 10.53 -3.21
CA CYS A 16 8.54 9.46 -2.22
C CYS A 16 8.43 10.01 -0.80
N ASP A 17 9.18 11.06 -0.47
CA ASP A 17 9.15 11.68 0.86
C ASP A 17 7.78 12.29 1.14
N MET A 18 7.21 13.01 0.17
CA MET A 18 5.86 13.55 0.27
C MET A 18 4.81 12.45 0.44
N LEU A 19 4.94 11.35 -0.31
CA LEU A 19 4.02 10.22 -0.19
C LEU A 19 4.13 9.53 1.18
N GLY A 20 5.37 9.37 1.68
CA GLY A 20 5.62 8.80 3.00
C GLY A 20 5.05 9.66 4.13
N LEU A 21 5.18 10.98 4.02
CA LEU A 21 4.58 11.92 4.97
C LEU A 21 3.05 11.85 4.95
N ASP A 22 2.42 11.85 3.77
CA ASP A 22 0.96 11.76 3.63
C ASP A 22 0.42 10.44 4.21
N LEU A 23 1.14 9.33 3.97
CA LEU A 23 0.83 8.02 4.57
C LEU A 23 0.90 8.06 6.09
N SER A 24 2.01 8.57 6.63
CA SER A 24 2.22 8.64 8.07
C SER A 24 1.14 9.47 8.76
N GLN A 25 0.84 10.67 8.26
CA GLN A 25 -0.14 11.59 8.85
C GLN A 25 -1.58 11.07 8.80
N ARG A 26 -1.97 10.39 7.71
CA ARG A 26 -3.37 10.01 7.49
C ARG A 26 -3.73 8.61 7.96
N THR A 27 -2.73 7.77 8.20
CA THR A 27 -2.94 6.37 8.63
C THR A 27 -2.37 6.09 10.01
N ASN A 28 -1.66 7.04 10.63
CA ASN A 28 -0.88 6.83 11.85
C ASN A 28 0.16 5.69 11.73
N ALA A 29 0.56 5.35 10.51
CA ALA A 29 1.61 4.37 10.27
C ALA A 29 2.99 4.99 10.44
N VAL A 30 3.95 4.18 10.89
CA VAL A 30 5.36 4.52 10.84
C VAL A 30 5.88 4.18 9.45
N VAL A 31 6.41 5.18 8.74
CA VAL A 31 6.90 5.02 7.37
C VAL A 31 8.40 5.24 7.32
N GLU A 32 9.11 4.26 6.77
CA GLU A 32 10.56 4.29 6.60
C GLU A 32 10.89 4.22 5.11
N ARG A 33 11.77 5.09 4.63
CA ARG A 33 12.17 5.10 3.23
C ARG A 33 13.47 4.32 3.01
N LYS A 34 13.49 3.48 1.97
CA LYS A 34 14.69 2.86 1.42
C LYS A 34 14.73 3.02 -0.09
N VAL A 35 15.51 3.99 -0.56
CA VAL A 35 15.64 4.34 -1.99
C VAL A 35 14.27 4.66 -2.62
N ASN A 36 13.70 3.74 -3.42
CA ASN A 36 12.42 3.90 -4.14
C ASN A 36 11.28 3.06 -3.55
N VAL A 37 11.48 2.56 -2.33
CA VAL A 37 10.50 1.77 -1.57
C VAL A 37 10.23 2.46 -0.25
N LEU A 38 8.96 2.50 0.16
CA LEU A 38 8.55 2.87 1.51
C LEU A 38 8.13 1.62 2.25
N THR A 39 8.73 1.34 3.41
CA THR A 39 8.24 0.34 4.35
C THR A 39 7.21 1.00 5.26
N VAL A 40 6.07 0.34 5.45
CA VAL A 40 4.97 0.87 6.25
C VAL A 40 4.69 -0.10 7.40
N LYS A 41 4.83 0.38 8.64
CA LYS A 41 4.54 -0.39 9.86
C LYS A 41 3.23 0.09 10.47
N HIS A 42 2.29 -0.82 10.68
CA HIS A 42 1.00 -0.52 11.28
C HIS A 42 0.47 -1.75 12.06
N PRO A 43 -0.22 -1.60 13.22
CA PRO A 43 -0.67 -2.74 14.04
C PRO A 43 -1.63 -3.72 13.37
N TRP A 44 -2.25 -3.34 12.26
CA TRP A 44 -3.26 -4.13 11.56
C TRP A 44 -2.72 -4.92 10.37
N VAL A 45 -1.40 -4.86 10.13
CA VAL A 45 -0.71 -5.62 9.07
C VAL A 45 0.56 -6.24 9.64
N GLY A 46 0.98 -7.39 9.11
CA GLY A 46 2.29 -7.97 9.42
C GLY A 46 3.41 -7.24 8.68
N SER A 47 3.16 -6.89 7.41
CA SER A 47 4.04 -6.05 6.60
C SER A 47 3.23 -5.23 5.60
N ALA A 48 3.72 -4.05 5.24
CA ALA A 48 3.18 -3.27 4.15
C ALA A 48 4.26 -2.42 3.49
N GLY A 49 4.06 -2.10 2.22
CA GLY A 49 5.04 -1.43 1.40
C GLY A 49 4.41 -0.53 0.35
N VAL A 50 5.20 0.45 -0.09
CA VAL A 50 4.97 1.17 -1.34
C VAL A 50 6.14 0.92 -2.25
N SER A 51 5.87 0.30 -3.38
CA SER A 51 6.84 0.11 -4.46
C SER A 51 6.74 1.25 -5.48
N TYR A 52 7.87 1.61 -6.09
CA TYR A 52 7.92 2.60 -7.18
C TYR A 52 7.37 3.99 -6.79
N CYS A 53 7.59 4.44 -5.55
CA CYS A 53 7.05 5.70 -5.03
C CYS A 53 7.52 6.96 -5.79
N ALA A 54 8.66 6.87 -6.49
CA ALA A 54 9.22 7.94 -7.31
C ALA A 54 8.72 7.92 -8.77
N THR A 55 7.77 7.04 -9.10
CA THR A 55 7.23 6.90 -10.46
C THR A 55 5.80 7.41 -10.55
N ALA A 56 5.27 7.52 -11.76
CA ALA A 56 3.86 7.85 -11.99
C ALA A 56 2.88 6.73 -11.58
N LYS A 57 3.37 5.53 -11.26
CA LYS A 57 2.56 4.34 -10.97
C LYS A 57 3.07 3.60 -9.72
N PRO A 58 2.97 4.22 -8.54
CA PRO A 58 3.33 3.54 -7.31
C PRO A 58 2.37 2.38 -7.05
N GLY A 59 2.90 1.30 -6.48
CA GLY A 59 2.13 0.14 -6.02
C GLY A 59 2.08 0.13 -4.50
N PHE A 60 0.98 -0.34 -3.93
CA PHE A 60 0.84 -0.56 -2.49
C PHE A 60 0.61 -2.04 -2.23
N ASP A 61 1.37 -2.63 -1.31
CA ASP A 61 1.17 -3.99 -0.86
C ASP A 61 1.03 -4.07 0.67
N ALA A 62 0.24 -5.04 1.14
CA ALA A 62 0.08 -5.34 2.54
C ALA A 62 -0.12 -6.85 2.75
N THR A 63 0.54 -7.41 3.76
CA THR A 63 0.44 -8.81 4.16
C THR A 63 0.07 -8.93 5.64
N ILE A 64 -0.71 -9.95 5.97
CA ILE A 64 -1.01 -10.34 7.34
C ILE A 64 -0.98 -11.87 7.48
N ASP A 65 -0.41 -12.36 8.57
CA ASP A 65 -0.25 -13.80 8.85
C ASP A 65 -1.52 -14.37 9.50
N THR A 66 -2.63 -14.31 8.76
CA THR A 66 -3.87 -14.99 9.10
C THR A 66 -4.65 -15.33 7.83
N ALA A 67 -5.35 -16.47 7.85
CA ALA A 67 -6.27 -16.85 6.77
C ALA A 67 -7.52 -15.96 6.72
N TYR A 68 -7.89 -15.32 7.84
CA TYR A 68 -9.12 -14.53 7.95
C TYR A 68 -8.84 -13.17 8.60
N PRO A 69 -8.39 -12.17 7.80
CA PRO A 69 -8.11 -10.84 8.31
C PRO A 69 -9.37 -10.16 8.86
N GLN A 70 -9.21 -9.38 9.93
CA GLN A 70 -10.29 -8.56 10.48
C GLN A 70 -10.61 -7.35 9.58
N GLY A 71 -11.76 -6.71 9.81
CA GLY A 71 -12.18 -5.51 9.07
C GLY A 71 -11.13 -4.39 9.05
N THR A 72 -10.40 -4.23 10.16
CA THR A 72 -9.33 -3.23 10.33
C THR A 72 -8.18 -3.39 9.34
N PHE A 73 -7.82 -4.61 8.95
CA PHE A 73 -6.83 -4.87 7.89
C PHE A 73 -7.28 -4.24 6.56
N PHE A 74 -8.55 -4.46 6.19
CA PHE A 74 -9.11 -3.93 4.95
C PHE A 74 -9.35 -2.41 5.02
N ASP A 75 -9.69 -1.87 6.20
CA ASP A 75 -9.80 -0.43 6.42
C ASP A 75 -8.43 0.26 6.21
N PHE A 76 -7.36 -0.34 6.74
CA PHE A 76 -5.99 0.13 6.49
C PHE A 76 -5.60 0.06 5.02
N ILE A 77 -5.86 -1.06 4.35
CA ILE A 77 -5.61 -1.18 2.90
C ILE A 77 -6.36 -0.08 2.12
N GLY A 78 -7.63 0.14 2.46
CA GLY A 78 -8.43 1.19 1.85
C GLY A 78 -7.82 2.57 2.05
N ALA A 79 -7.44 2.91 3.28
CA ALA A 79 -6.85 4.19 3.63
C ALA A 79 -5.47 4.40 2.98
N ALA A 80 -4.51 3.50 3.22
CA ALA A 80 -3.14 3.59 2.72
C ALA A 80 -3.10 3.45 1.19
N GLY A 81 -3.78 2.46 0.62
CA GLY A 81 -3.87 2.29 -0.83
C GLY A 81 -4.48 3.51 -1.52
N SER A 82 -5.47 4.18 -0.92
CA SER A 82 -6.08 5.38 -1.51
C SER A 82 -5.09 6.53 -1.67
N ILE A 83 -4.14 6.65 -0.74
CA ILE A 83 -3.09 7.66 -0.75
C ILE A 83 -2.08 7.37 -1.88
N VAL A 84 -1.72 6.09 -2.05
CA VAL A 84 -0.73 5.64 -3.03
C VAL A 84 -1.28 5.69 -4.45
N VAL A 85 -2.38 4.98 -4.71
CA VAL A 85 -2.95 4.86 -6.05
C VAL A 85 -3.98 5.94 -6.39
N LYS A 86 -4.21 6.92 -5.50
CA LYS A 86 -5.15 8.04 -5.67
C LYS A 86 -6.55 7.57 -6.12
N ALA A 87 -7.10 6.61 -5.39
CA ALA A 87 -8.43 6.04 -5.61
C ALA A 87 -9.32 6.23 -4.37
N ARG A 88 -10.62 5.89 -4.45
CA ARG A 88 -11.52 6.05 -3.29
C ARG A 88 -11.25 4.96 -2.25
N PRO A 89 -11.06 5.29 -0.96
CA PRO A 89 -10.67 4.33 0.07
C PRO A 89 -11.69 3.22 0.28
N GLN A 90 -12.99 3.56 0.34
CA GLN A 90 -14.06 2.57 0.47
C GLN A 90 -14.07 1.55 -0.69
N LYS A 91 -13.81 2.02 -1.91
CA LYS A 91 -13.78 1.12 -3.09
C LYS A 91 -12.59 0.16 -3.04
N LEU A 92 -11.44 0.64 -2.60
CA LEU A 92 -10.25 -0.20 -2.42
C LEU A 92 -10.46 -1.24 -1.33
N ARG A 93 -11.03 -0.83 -0.19
CA ARG A 93 -11.41 -1.73 0.89
C ARG A 93 -12.32 -2.84 0.39
N ASP A 94 -13.43 -2.49 -0.27
CA ASP A 94 -14.41 -3.48 -0.73
C ASP A 94 -13.83 -4.39 -1.83
N ALA A 95 -12.99 -3.85 -2.71
CA ALA A 95 -12.27 -4.62 -3.70
C ALA A 95 -11.26 -5.60 -3.06
N ALA A 96 -10.51 -5.16 -2.03
CA ALA A 96 -9.59 -6.00 -1.29
C ALA A 96 -10.33 -7.15 -0.56
N VAL A 97 -11.45 -6.86 0.10
CA VAL A 97 -12.30 -7.89 0.72
C VAL A 97 -12.75 -8.92 -0.32
N LYS A 98 -13.24 -8.45 -1.47
CA LYS A 98 -13.70 -9.35 -2.54
C LYS A 98 -12.54 -10.20 -3.09
N CYS A 99 -11.41 -9.58 -3.37
CA CYS A 99 -10.23 -10.21 -3.95
C CYS A 99 -9.64 -11.26 -3.00
N THR A 100 -9.50 -10.96 -1.69
CA THR A 100 -9.09 -11.94 -0.68
C THR A 100 -10.06 -13.12 -0.57
N ARG A 101 -11.38 -12.88 -0.60
CA ARG A 101 -12.37 -13.96 -0.57
C ARG A 101 -12.31 -14.88 -1.78
N LEU A 102 -11.93 -14.35 -2.94
CA LEU A 102 -11.75 -15.13 -4.15
C LEU A 102 -10.45 -15.94 -4.07
N ALA A 103 -9.36 -15.31 -3.65
CA ALA A 103 -8.07 -15.96 -3.40
C ALA A 103 -8.18 -17.15 -2.41
N LEU A 104 -8.93 -17.00 -1.31
CA LEU A 104 -9.14 -18.08 -0.33
C LEU A 104 -9.93 -19.28 -0.86
N LYS A 105 -10.66 -19.12 -1.97
CA LYS A 105 -11.42 -20.19 -2.62
C LYS A 105 -10.61 -20.88 -3.72
N ASP A 106 -9.49 -20.29 -4.13
CA ASP A 106 -8.63 -20.79 -5.18
C ASP A 106 -7.61 -21.78 -4.60
N PRO A 107 -7.42 -22.98 -5.20
CA PRO A 107 -6.39 -23.93 -4.79
C PRO A 107 -4.97 -23.35 -4.82
N ASP A 108 -4.68 -22.45 -5.77
CA ASP A 108 -3.37 -21.83 -5.94
C ASP A 108 -3.20 -20.56 -5.11
N GLY A 109 -4.30 -20.08 -4.51
CA GLY A 109 -4.32 -18.94 -3.59
C GLY A 109 -4.16 -17.58 -4.26
N LEU A 110 -3.92 -17.49 -5.58
CA LEU A 110 -3.69 -16.23 -6.29
C LEU A 110 -4.92 -15.79 -7.09
N HIS A 111 -5.34 -14.54 -6.92
CA HIS A 111 -6.46 -13.99 -7.67
C HIS A 111 -6.23 -12.54 -8.11
N HIS A 112 -6.68 -12.21 -9.32
CA HIS A 112 -6.61 -10.88 -9.88
C HIS A 112 -8.00 -10.27 -10.00
N LEU A 113 -8.15 -9.01 -9.60
CA LEU A 113 -9.38 -8.24 -9.72
C LEU A 113 -9.09 -6.90 -10.37
N ASP A 114 -9.54 -6.77 -11.61
CA ASP A 114 -9.56 -5.50 -12.33
C ASP A 114 -10.79 -4.68 -11.95
N SER A 115 -10.57 -3.44 -11.52
CA SER A 115 -11.68 -2.53 -11.23
C SER A 115 -11.25 -1.07 -11.37
N LEU A 116 -11.99 -0.30 -12.16
CA LEU A 116 -11.88 1.17 -12.21
C LEU A 116 -10.46 1.69 -12.54
N GLY A 117 -9.75 1.02 -13.45
CA GLY A 117 -8.38 1.38 -13.83
C GLY A 117 -7.32 0.99 -12.79
N LEU A 118 -7.67 0.13 -11.84
CA LEU A 118 -6.77 -0.48 -10.87
C LEU A 118 -6.71 -1.99 -11.10
N GLU A 119 -5.56 -2.54 -10.78
CA GLU A 119 -5.34 -3.98 -10.68
C GLU A 119 -5.10 -4.32 -9.22
N LEU A 120 -5.90 -5.24 -8.69
CA LEU A 120 -5.69 -5.81 -7.37
C LEU A 120 -5.28 -7.27 -7.52
N THR A 121 -4.19 -7.64 -6.87
CA THR A 121 -3.72 -9.02 -6.83
C THR A 121 -3.73 -9.48 -5.39
N CYS A 122 -4.48 -10.53 -5.09
CA CYS A 122 -4.54 -11.12 -3.76
C CYS A 122 -3.94 -12.52 -3.77
N ASN A 123 -3.06 -12.78 -2.82
CA ASN A 123 -2.59 -14.11 -2.52
C ASN A 123 -3.10 -14.51 -1.14
N ALA A 124 -3.71 -15.67 -0.98
CA ALA A 124 -4.19 -16.13 0.30
C ALA A 124 -3.97 -17.63 0.47
N LYS A 125 -3.59 -18.01 1.70
CA LYS A 125 -3.46 -19.40 2.11
C LYS A 125 -4.30 -19.65 3.35
N SER A 126 -5.07 -20.72 3.33
CA SER A 126 -5.84 -21.19 4.50
C SER A 126 -5.00 -22.09 5.41
N GLY A 127 -5.41 -22.25 6.67
CA GLY A 127 -4.82 -23.19 7.64
C GLY A 127 -4.00 -22.51 8.74
N ALA A 128 -3.30 -23.32 9.54
CA ALA A 128 -2.59 -22.88 10.75
C ALA A 128 -1.48 -21.85 10.48
N ASN A 129 -0.89 -21.87 9.28
CA ASN A 129 0.10 -20.90 8.80
C ASN A 129 -0.46 -20.11 7.60
N GLY A 130 -1.74 -19.77 7.68
CA GLY A 130 -2.42 -19.02 6.64
C GLY A 130 -1.95 -17.57 6.60
N PHE A 131 -2.03 -16.97 5.42
CA PHE A 131 -1.69 -15.56 5.21
C PHE A 131 -2.60 -14.96 4.16
N VAL A 132 -2.66 -13.64 4.14
CA VAL A 132 -3.26 -12.86 3.06
C VAL A 132 -2.31 -11.74 2.68
N THR A 133 -2.02 -11.64 1.39
CA THR A 133 -1.32 -10.53 0.76
C THR A 133 -2.26 -9.85 -0.23
N VAL A 134 -2.30 -8.52 -0.22
CA VAL A 134 -3.04 -7.70 -1.18
C VAL A 134 -2.06 -6.71 -1.80
N LEU A 135 -1.93 -6.74 -3.13
CA LEU A 135 -1.20 -5.78 -3.94
C LEU A 135 -2.19 -4.94 -4.74
N ILE A 136 -1.96 -3.63 -4.80
CA ILE A 136 -2.77 -2.66 -5.51
C ILE A 136 -1.85 -1.84 -6.42
N THR A 137 -2.13 -1.86 -7.72
CA THR A 137 -1.43 -1.03 -8.71
C THR A 137 -2.43 -0.32 -9.62
N ARG A 138 -1.96 0.70 -10.34
CA ARG A 138 -2.72 1.31 -11.43
C ARG A 138 -2.55 0.48 -12.68
N LYS A 139 -3.66 0.16 -13.36
CA LYS A 139 -3.64 -0.55 -14.64
C LYS A 139 -2.92 0.30 -15.69
N THR A 140 -2.05 -0.33 -16.48
CA THR A 140 -1.46 0.30 -17.66
C THR A 140 -2.55 0.47 -18.72
N ALA A 141 -2.73 1.69 -19.24
CA ALA A 141 -3.43 1.85 -20.51
C ALA A 141 -2.62 1.08 -21.56
N SER A 142 -3.24 0.08 -22.18
CA SER A 142 -2.70 -0.62 -23.35
C SER A 142 -2.90 0.24 -24.59
#